data_AF-M0P4V6-F1
#
_entry.id   AF-M0P4V6-F1
#
_cell.length_a   1.000
_cell.length_b   1.000
_cell.length_c   1.000
_cell.angle_alpha   90.00
_cell.angle_beta   90.00
_cell.angle_gamma   90.00
#
_symmetry.space_group_name_H-M   'P 1'
#
loop_
_entity.id
_entity.type
_entity.pdbx_description
1 polymer ?
#
loop_
_entity_poly.entity_id
_entity_poly.type
_entity_poly.pdbx_seq_one_letter_code
_entity_poly.pdbx_strand_id
1 'polypeptide(L)'
;MDVFVYGTLTEPDRVAEVLDSFVFVGPATLTGLRLVKGRYPTLAPVDGATAGDDRTVAETAGRLLRTEAIDALDEYERVDDELYRRVTVPLDAPDAPDAPDASDRHPDEAAVYIGDPNRLDADATWPGDGGFDERVVAHLDRSDVRVRLTP
;
A
#
# COMPACT_ATOMS: atom_id res chain seq x y z
N MET A 1 -10.38 -8.26 -4.05
CA MET A 1 -9.04 -7.67 -4.25
C MET A 1 -8.31 -7.67 -2.92
N ASP A 2 -6.98 -7.83 -2.93
CA ASP A 2 -6.15 -7.76 -1.73
C ASP A 2 -5.52 -6.35 -1.64
N VAL A 3 -5.63 -5.75 -0.46
CA VAL A 3 -5.24 -4.35 -0.19
C VAL A 3 -4.30 -4.34 1.01
N PHE A 4 -3.12 -3.77 0.85
CA PHE A 4 -2.20 -3.55 1.96
C PHE A 4 -2.57 -2.26 2.69
N VAL A 5 -2.92 -2.40 3.96
CA VAL A 5 -3.29 -1.29 4.85
C VAL A 5 -2.23 -1.11 5.94
N TYR A 6 -1.82 0.14 6.17
CA TYR A 6 -0.73 0.50 7.08
C TYR A 6 -1.08 1.65 8.04
N GLY A 7 -2.31 2.16 7.95
CA GLY A 7 -2.83 3.25 8.78
C GLY A 7 -4.00 2.80 9.65
N THR A 8 -5.00 3.65 9.76
CA THR A 8 -6.20 3.42 10.60
C THR A 8 -7.00 2.19 10.16
N LEU A 9 -6.98 1.85 8.87
CA LEU A 9 -7.62 0.63 8.33
C LEU A 9 -6.93 -0.69 8.74
N THR A 10 -5.92 -0.65 9.60
CA THR A 10 -5.40 -1.87 10.27
C THR A 10 -6.28 -2.31 11.44
N GLU A 11 -7.12 -1.40 11.96
CA GLU A 11 -8.03 -1.61 13.10
C GLU A 11 -9.40 -2.12 12.62
N PRO A 12 -9.89 -3.29 13.09
CA PRO A 12 -11.14 -3.89 12.60
C PRO A 12 -12.37 -3.01 12.75
N ASP A 13 -12.51 -2.32 13.88
CA ASP A 13 -13.65 -1.44 14.13
C ASP A 13 -13.69 -0.29 13.12
N ARG A 14 -12.51 0.23 12.75
CA ARG A 14 -12.41 1.28 11.75
C ARG A 14 -12.76 0.78 10.35
N VAL A 15 -12.35 -0.43 10.00
CA VAL A 15 -12.71 -1.02 8.69
C VAL A 15 -14.20 -1.29 8.60
N ALA A 16 -14.85 -1.72 9.69
CA ALA A 16 -16.30 -1.96 9.72
C ALA A 16 -17.15 -0.70 9.58
N GLU A 17 -16.60 0.48 9.85
CA GLU A 17 -17.26 1.77 9.57
C GLU A 17 -17.24 2.14 8.08
N VAL A 18 -16.33 1.54 7.31
CA VAL A 18 -16.08 1.85 5.90
C VAL A 18 -16.59 0.76 4.97
N LEU A 19 -16.43 -0.51 5.36
CA LEU A 19 -16.73 -1.67 4.54
C LEU A 19 -17.79 -2.56 5.19
N ASP A 20 -18.84 -2.87 4.43
CA ASP A 20 -19.87 -3.83 4.84
C ASP A 20 -19.37 -5.29 4.81
N SER A 21 -18.32 -5.58 4.03
CA SER A 21 -17.74 -6.92 3.92
C SER A 21 -16.23 -6.88 3.67
N PHE A 22 -15.47 -7.51 4.56
CA PHE A 22 -14.02 -7.61 4.47
C PHE A 22 -13.48 -8.81 5.27
N VAL A 23 -12.27 -9.24 4.92
CA VAL A 23 -11.51 -10.23 5.67
C VAL A 23 -10.08 -9.73 5.84
N PHE A 24 -9.55 -9.76 7.06
CA PHE A 24 -8.10 -9.64 7.24
C PHE A 24 -7.44 -10.98 6.92
N VAL A 25 -6.65 -11.00 5.86
CA VAL A 25 -5.87 -12.16 5.43
C VAL A 25 -4.75 -12.44 6.44
N GLY A 26 -4.09 -11.39 6.93
CA GLY A 26 -3.01 -11.55 7.89
C GLY A 26 -2.13 -10.29 8.04
N PRO A 27 -1.10 -10.37 8.91
CA PRO A 27 -0.06 -9.36 8.95
C PRO A 27 0.74 -9.36 7.64
N ALA A 28 1.15 -8.18 7.20
CA ALA A 28 1.93 -8.02 5.98
C ALA A 28 2.98 -6.93 6.15
N THR A 29 4.01 -6.98 5.33
CA THR A 29 5.09 -5.99 5.30
C THR A 29 5.26 -5.46 3.88
N LEU A 30 5.27 -4.14 3.73
CA LEU A 30 5.64 -3.48 2.49
C LEU A 30 7.12 -3.14 2.53
N THR A 31 7.89 -3.55 1.53
CA THR A 31 9.30 -3.19 1.38
C THR A 31 9.47 -2.10 0.32
N GLY A 32 10.52 -1.29 0.46
CA GLY A 32 10.89 -0.22 -0.48
C GLY A 32 10.27 1.14 -0.18
N LEU A 33 9.28 1.21 0.73
CA LEU A 33 8.66 2.47 1.18
C LEU A 33 8.62 2.52 2.72
N ARG A 34 8.84 3.72 3.25
CA ARG A 34 8.75 4.03 4.68
C ARG A 34 7.42 4.71 5.00
N LEU A 35 6.91 4.45 6.20
CA LEU A 35 5.79 5.20 6.76
C LEU A 35 6.24 6.62 7.13
N VAL A 36 5.48 7.62 6.67
CA VAL A 36 5.70 9.03 6.96
C VAL A 36 4.47 9.61 7.65
N LYS A 37 4.71 10.38 8.71
CA LYS A 37 3.65 11.07 9.43
C LYS A 37 3.33 12.40 8.74
N GLY A 38 2.04 12.66 8.60
CA GLY A 38 1.47 13.96 8.28
C GLY A 38 0.12 14.09 8.99
N ARG A 39 -0.80 14.89 8.46
CA ARG A 39 -2.20 14.95 8.87
C ARG A 39 -2.85 13.56 8.90
N TYR A 40 -2.55 12.75 7.89
CA TYR A 40 -2.81 11.32 7.84
C TYR A 40 -1.49 10.63 7.42
N PRO A 41 -1.25 9.38 7.88
CA PRO A 41 -0.02 8.67 7.53
C PRO A 41 0.02 8.36 6.03
N THR A 42 1.19 8.46 5.42
CA THR A 42 1.43 8.10 4.02
C THR A 42 2.71 7.28 3.87
N LEU A 43 2.96 6.77 2.67
CA LEU A 43 4.17 6.08 2.29
C LEU A 43 5.05 6.98 1.44
N ALA A 44 6.36 6.88 1.62
CA ALA A 44 7.32 7.55 0.76
C ALA A 44 8.59 6.72 0.61
N PRO A 45 9.39 6.99 -0.44
CA PRO A 45 10.74 6.45 -0.52
C PRO A 45 11.60 6.90 0.68
N VAL A 46 12.69 6.18 0.94
CA VAL A 46 13.73 6.67 1.85
C VAL A 46 14.47 7.85 1.18
N ASP A 47 14.70 8.92 1.92
CA ASP A 47 15.33 10.11 1.37
C ASP A 47 16.74 9.79 0.84
N GLY A 48 17.01 10.19 -0.40
CA GLY A 48 18.29 9.92 -1.05
C GLY A 48 18.53 8.45 -1.41
N ALA A 49 17.49 7.60 -1.37
CA ALA A 49 17.56 6.27 -1.97
C ALA A 49 17.48 6.38 -3.49
N THR A 50 18.61 6.12 -4.15
CA THR A 50 18.67 5.82 -5.58
C THR A 50 18.55 4.31 -5.78
N ALA A 51 17.88 3.88 -6.85
CA ALA A 51 17.82 2.48 -7.23
C ALA A 51 19.24 1.88 -7.28
N GLY A 52 19.50 0.86 -6.45
CA GLY A 52 20.79 0.16 -6.37
C GLY A 52 21.69 0.53 -5.19
N ASP A 53 21.25 1.41 -4.27
CA ASP A 53 22.00 1.67 -3.04
C ASP A 53 21.67 0.62 -1.97
N ASP A 54 22.67 -0.17 -1.56
CA ASP A 54 22.61 -1.22 -0.52
C ASP A 54 22.52 -0.61 0.90
N ARG A 55 21.71 0.45 1.04
CA ARG A 55 21.35 1.06 2.32
C ARG A 55 19.96 0.55 2.66
N THR A 56 19.87 -0.20 3.76
CA THR A 56 18.66 -0.71 4.45
C THR A 56 17.35 -0.44 3.70
N VAL A 57 16.83 -1.47 3.02
CA VAL A 57 15.50 -1.43 2.40
C VAL A 57 14.49 -1.01 3.46
N ALA A 58 13.73 0.06 3.20
CA ALA A 58 12.68 0.47 4.13
C ALA A 58 11.58 -0.57 4.18
N GLU A 59 11.09 -0.83 5.38
CA GLU A 59 9.97 -1.72 5.62
C GLU A 59 8.87 -0.98 6.37
N THR A 60 7.62 -1.18 5.94
CA THR A 60 6.43 -0.68 6.61
C THR A 60 5.55 -1.86 7.00
N ALA A 61 5.30 -2.02 8.30
CA ALA A 61 4.38 -3.02 8.80
C ALA A 61 2.92 -2.61 8.56
N GLY A 62 2.08 -3.60 8.26
CA GLY A 62 0.66 -3.41 8.01
C GLY A 62 -0.09 -4.73 8.04
N ARG A 63 -1.23 -4.76 7.35
CA ARG A 63 -2.08 -5.95 7.20
C ARG A 63 -2.56 -6.06 5.76
N LEU A 64 -2.82 -7.28 5.33
CA LEU A 64 -3.49 -7.54 4.06
C LEU A 64 -4.99 -7.70 4.31
N LEU A 65 -5.77 -6.84 3.67
CA LEU A 65 -7.21 -6.75 3.73
C LEU A 65 -7.80 -7.24 2.40
N ARG A 66 -8.68 -8.23 2.44
CA ARG A 66 -9.41 -8.73 1.27
C ARG A 66 -10.82 -8.17 1.27
N THR A 67 -11.20 -7.50 0.19
CA THR A 67 -12.56 -6.97 -0.02
C THR A 67 -12.88 -6.84 -1.50
N GLU A 68 -14.17 -6.85 -1.83
CA GLU A 68 -14.70 -6.49 -3.16
C GLU A 68 -15.15 -5.03 -3.22
N ALA A 69 -15.36 -4.38 -2.07
CA ALA A 69 -15.86 -3.01 -1.95
C ALA A 69 -14.75 -1.97 -2.09
N ILE A 70 -14.03 -2.03 -3.22
CA ILE A 70 -12.88 -1.16 -3.48
C ILE A 70 -13.30 0.31 -3.68
N ASP A 71 -14.46 0.57 -4.27
CA ASP A 71 -14.96 1.94 -4.46
C ASP A 71 -15.19 2.65 -3.11
N ALA A 72 -15.60 1.91 -2.07
CA ALA A 72 -15.76 2.47 -0.72
C ALA A 72 -14.42 2.85 -0.08
N LEU A 73 -13.35 2.11 -0.39
CA LEU A 73 -12.00 2.50 0.02
C LEU A 73 -11.51 3.72 -0.75
N ASP A 74 -11.76 3.79 -2.06
CA ASP A 74 -11.39 4.97 -2.87
C ASP A 74 -12.10 6.23 -2.36
N GLU A 75 -13.38 6.15 -1.98
CA GLU A 75 -14.12 7.26 -1.36
C GLU A 75 -13.53 7.65 0.00
N TYR A 76 -13.26 6.67 0.85
CA TYR A 76 -12.68 6.89 2.18
C TYR A 76 -11.31 7.57 2.12
N GLU A 77 -10.44 7.08 1.24
CA GLU A 77 -9.08 7.61 1.02
C GLU A 77 -9.11 8.88 0.13
N ARG A 78 -10.28 9.28 -0.37
CA ARG A 78 -10.51 10.46 -1.21
C ARG A 78 -9.63 10.48 -2.45
N VAL A 79 -9.69 9.38 -3.21
CA VAL A 79 -8.96 9.22 -4.46
C VAL A 79 -9.40 10.25 -5.50
N ASP A 80 -10.70 10.52 -5.61
CA ASP A 80 -11.24 11.53 -6.54
C ASP A 80 -10.80 12.96 -6.19
N ASP A 81 -10.51 13.23 -4.91
CA ASP A 81 -9.96 14.51 -4.47
C ASP A 81 -8.43 14.53 -4.55
N GLU A 82 -7.76 13.52 -5.12
CA GLU A 82 -6.30 13.38 -5.21
C GLU A 82 -5.59 13.50 -3.84
N LEU A 83 -6.26 13.11 -2.74
CA LEU A 83 -5.61 13.09 -1.42
C LEU A 83 -4.69 11.88 -1.30
N TYR A 84 -5.22 10.72 -1.70
CA TYR A 84 -4.49 9.48 -1.88
C TYR A 84 -4.66 8.98 -3.30
N ARG A 85 -3.68 8.21 -3.75
CA ARG A 85 -3.74 7.48 -5.01
C ARG A 85 -3.63 5.99 -4.75
N ARG A 86 -4.51 5.21 -5.39
CA ARG A 86 -4.39 3.76 -5.43
C ARG A 86 -3.36 3.35 -6.48
N VAL A 87 -2.42 2.50 -6.07
CA VAL A 87 -1.44 1.85 -6.93
C VAL A 87 -1.47 0.35 -6.70
N THR A 88 -0.93 -0.43 -7.63
CA THR A 88 -0.70 -1.87 -7.46
C THR A 88 0.79 -2.14 -7.32
N VAL A 89 1.13 -3.07 -6.44
CA VAL A 89 2.50 -3.57 -6.25
C VAL A 89 2.48 -5.09 -6.18
N PRO A 90 3.58 -5.78 -6.56
CA PRO A 90 3.68 -7.23 -6.42
C PRO A 90 3.36 -7.71 -5.00
N LEU A 91 2.64 -8.83 -4.90
CA LEU A 91 2.29 -9.51 -3.66
C LEU A 91 3.02 -10.84 -3.56
N ASP A 92 3.96 -10.92 -2.63
CA ASP A 92 4.63 -12.16 -2.23
C ASP A 92 3.81 -12.82 -1.11
N ALA A 93 2.84 -13.64 -1.51
CA ALA A 93 2.09 -14.49 -0.60
C ALA A 93 2.55 -15.95 -0.73
N PRO A 94 2.50 -16.75 0.35
CA PRO A 94 2.75 -18.18 0.24
C PRO A 94 1.74 -18.81 -0.73
N ASP A 95 2.23 -19.64 -1.65
CA ASP A 95 1.35 -20.52 -2.40
C ASP A 95 0.52 -21.34 -1.41
N ALA A 96 -0.79 -21.44 -1.67
CA ALA A 96 -1.67 -22.37 -0.98
C ALA A 96 -1.85 -23.61 -1.88
N PRO A 97 -0.88 -24.54 -1.92
CA PRO A 97 -0.90 -25.68 -2.84
C PRO A 97 -2.08 -26.63 -2.58
N ASP A 98 -2.68 -26.57 -1.39
CA ASP A 98 -3.80 -27.40 -0.95
C ASP A 98 -5.14 -26.65 -0.92
N ALA A 99 -5.20 -25.43 -1.45
CA ALA A 99 -6.47 -24.71 -1.54
C ALA A 99 -7.42 -25.43 -2.51
N PRO A 100 -8.62 -25.84 -2.06
CA PRO A 100 -9.51 -26.69 -2.84
C PRO A 100 -10.10 -25.97 -4.07
N ASP A 101 -10.03 -24.63 -4.10
CA ASP A 101 -10.53 -23.80 -5.17
C ASP A 101 -9.48 -22.74 -5.58
N ALA A 102 -9.36 -22.48 -6.88
CA ALA A 102 -8.47 -21.43 -7.40
C ALA A 102 -8.84 -20.02 -6.89
N SER A 103 -10.07 -19.82 -6.43
CA SER A 103 -10.55 -18.59 -5.79
C SER A 103 -9.98 -18.33 -4.40
N ASP A 104 -9.39 -19.34 -3.75
CA ASP A 104 -8.68 -19.18 -2.47
C ASP A 104 -7.23 -18.73 -2.66
N ARG A 105 -6.73 -18.69 -3.90
CA ARG A 105 -5.36 -18.22 -4.20
C ARG A 105 -5.24 -16.72 -3.96
N HIS A 106 -4.09 -16.30 -3.43
CA HIS A 106 -3.73 -14.89 -3.42
C HIS A 106 -3.52 -14.36 -4.85
N PRO A 107 -3.94 -13.12 -5.13
CA PRO A 107 -3.56 -12.45 -6.38
C PRO A 107 -2.04 -12.22 -6.43
N ASP A 108 -1.49 -12.02 -7.62
CA ASP A 108 -0.06 -11.73 -7.80
C ASP A 108 0.31 -10.28 -7.36
N GLU A 109 -0.69 -9.44 -7.11
CA GLU A 109 -0.54 -8.03 -6.77
C GLU A 109 -1.50 -7.62 -5.64
N ALA A 110 -1.08 -6.63 -4.85
CA ALA A 110 -1.90 -5.96 -3.85
C ALA A 110 -2.08 -4.47 -4.19
N ALA A 111 -3.26 -3.93 -3.90
CA ALA A 111 -3.48 -2.50 -3.91
C ALA A 111 -2.84 -1.82 -2.69
N VAL A 112 -2.30 -0.63 -2.90
CA VAL A 112 -1.74 0.24 -1.85
C VAL A 112 -2.25 1.65 -2.11
N TYR A 113 -2.66 2.35 -1.05
CA TYR A 113 -2.97 3.78 -1.12
C TYR A 113 -1.74 4.58 -0.73
N ILE A 114 -1.37 5.59 -1.52
CA ILE A 114 -0.24 6.49 -1.24
C ILE A 114 -0.76 7.92 -1.28
N GLY A 115 -0.63 8.62 -0.16
CA GLY A 115 -1.10 9.98 0.02
C GLY A 115 -0.11 11.03 -0.48
N ASP A 116 -0.61 12.10 -1.12
CA ASP A 116 0.22 13.23 -1.55
C ASP A 116 0.83 13.93 -0.32
N PRO A 117 2.17 13.90 -0.15
CA PRO A 117 2.82 14.51 1.00
C PRO A 117 2.51 15.99 1.18
N ASN A 118 2.35 16.75 0.08
CA ASN A 118 2.06 18.18 0.17
C ASN A 118 0.66 18.45 0.72
N ARG A 119 -0.33 17.63 0.33
CA ARG A 119 -1.71 17.76 0.81
C ARG A 119 -1.89 17.23 2.22
N LEU A 120 -1.05 16.28 2.59
CA LEU A 120 -1.03 15.67 3.91
C LEU A 120 -0.12 16.41 4.90
N ASP A 121 0.60 17.45 4.50
CA ASP A 121 1.60 18.11 5.36
C ASP A 121 2.59 17.09 5.96
N ALA A 122 3.07 16.17 5.10
CA ALA A 122 3.99 15.10 5.46
C ALA A 122 5.41 15.41 4.96
N ASP A 123 6.41 15.17 5.80
CA ASP A 123 7.82 15.39 5.47
C ASP A 123 8.39 14.26 4.60
N ALA A 124 8.05 14.31 3.32
CA ALA A 124 8.46 13.34 2.32
C ALA A 124 8.61 13.98 0.94
N THR A 125 9.62 13.52 0.20
CA THR A 125 9.83 13.89 -1.21
C THR A 125 9.81 12.65 -2.08
N TRP A 126 9.07 12.72 -3.19
CA TRP A 126 9.10 11.69 -4.23
C TRP A 126 10.09 12.10 -5.33
N PRO A 127 11.05 11.24 -5.71
CA PRO A 127 12.07 11.59 -6.69
C PRO A 127 11.49 11.69 -8.11
N GLY A 128 12.17 12.46 -8.95
CA GLY A 128 11.79 12.68 -10.34
C GLY A 128 11.05 14.00 -10.58
N ASP A 129 10.73 14.24 -11.83
CA ASP A 129 10.01 15.43 -12.30
C ASP A 129 8.52 15.11 -12.53
N GLY A 130 7.70 16.15 -12.70
CA GLY A 130 6.27 16.01 -12.99
C GLY A 130 5.37 16.04 -11.76
N GLY A 131 4.11 15.65 -11.93
CA GLY A 131 3.10 15.59 -10.86
C GLY A 131 3.39 14.49 -9.83
N PHE A 132 2.75 14.55 -8.66
CA PHE A 132 2.91 13.52 -7.62
C PHE A 132 2.68 12.11 -8.17
N ASP A 133 1.59 11.93 -8.88
CA ASP A 133 1.18 10.68 -9.51
C ASP A 133 2.21 10.11 -10.47
N GLU A 134 2.79 10.95 -11.32
CA GLU A 134 3.82 10.55 -12.29
C GLU A 134 5.08 10.09 -11.57
N ARG A 135 5.48 10.80 -10.51
CA ARG A 135 6.65 10.44 -9.69
C ARG A 135 6.43 9.13 -8.93
N VAL A 136 5.22 8.87 -8.44
CA VAL A 136 4.88 7.60 -7.78
C VAL A 136 5.03 6.45 -8.76
N VAL A 137 4.37 6.52 -9.92
CA VAL A 137 4.44 5.46 -10.94
C VAL A 137 5.89 5.23 -11.39
N ALA A 138 6.61 6.31 -11.73
CA ALA A 138 8.00 6.21 -12.17
C ALA A 138 8.94 5.61 -11.11
N HIS A 139 8.65 5.82 -9.82
CA HIS A 139 9.41 5.20 -8.73
C HIS A 139 9.08 3.71 -8.60
N LEU A 140 7.80 3.33 -8.62
CA LEU A 140 7.38 1.94 -8.50
C LEU A 140 7.89 1.07 -9.67
N ASP A 141 7.95 1.63 -10.89
CA ASP A 141 8.49 0.92 -12.06
C ASP A 141 10.00 0.63 -11.96
N ARG A 142 10.73 1.41 -11.15
CA ARG A 142 12.20 1.36 -11.06
C ARG A 142 12.71 0.72 -9.78
N SER A 143 11.88 0.70 -8.74
CA SER A 143 12.23 0.24 -7.40
C SER A 143 11.56 -1.09 -7.11
N ASP A 144 12.22 -1.92 -6.30
CA ASP A 144 11.65 -3.18 -5.83
C ASP A 144 10.69 -2.94 -4.65
N VAL A 145 9.53 -2.35 -4.94
CA VAL A 145 8.45 -2.14 -3.96
C VAL A 145 7.47 -3.31 -4.04
N ARG A 146 7.26 -4.01 -2.93
CA ARG A 146 6.44 -5.23 -2.86
C ARG A 146 5.80 -5.39 -1.50
N VAL A 147 4.64 -6.03 -1.47
CA VAL A 147 3.99 -6.47 -0.24
C VAL A 147 4.31 -7.93 -0.03
N ARG A 148 4.70 -8.29 1.19
CA ARG A 148 4.90 -9.68 1.60
C ARG A 148 3.91 -10.04 2.68
N LEU A 149 3.15 -11.10 2.48
CA LEU A 149 2.32 -11.67 3.53
C LEU A 149 3.22 -12.39 4.54
N THR A 150 3.13 -12.01 5.81
CA THR A 150 3.92 -12.62 6.87
C THR A 150 3.13 -13.80 7.44
N PRO A 151 3.73 -15.01 7.54
CA PRO A 151 3.07 -16.19 8.08
C PRO A 151 2.82 -16.10 9.60
#